data_AF-A0A397B2Z4-F1
#
_entry.id   AF-A0A397B2Z4-F1
#
_cell.length_a   1.000
_cell.length_b   1.000
_cell.length_c   1.000
_cell.angle_alpha   90.00
_cell.angle_beta   90.00
_cell.angle_gamma   90.00
#
_symmetry.space_group_name_H-M   'P 1'
#
loop_
_entity.id
_entity.type
_entity.pdbx_description
1 polymer ?
#
loop_
_entity_poly.entity_id
_entity_poly.type
_entity_poly.pdbx_seq_one_letter_code
_entity_poly.pdbx_strand_id
1 'polypeptide(L)'
;MEIAQDVRELLVGSTTEQQLLQDMQTYHRKYCEFMTNLATQVSELSLAMCPESRIFYYQLQCAMYKDWTAAITDCAFMSSTCNTKTLESKLNTYEQVVARILRNDSESSSSPVVDVSKDSSMEQWIHMYEAHRKKIASSQG
;
A
#
# COMPACT_ATOMS: atom_id res chain seq x y z
N MET A 1 -9.39 39.50 27.27
CA MET A 1 -8.32 38.98 26.38
C MET A 1 -8.69 37.57 25.88
N GLU A 2 -9.96 37.31 25.58
CA GLU A 2 -10.45 35.99 25.13
C GLU A 2 -10.34 35.82 23.61
N ILE A 3 -10.61 36.87 22.84
CA ILE A 3 -10.60 36.83 21.37
C ILE A 3 -9.22 36.38 20.80
N ALA A 4 -8.12 36.78 21.45
CA ALA A 4 -6.77 36.39 21.04
C ALA A 4 -6.46 34.91 21.35
N GLN A 5 -7.13 34.33 22.34
CA GLN A 5 -6.97 32.92 22.71
C GLN A 5 -7.75 32.02 21.76
N ASP A 6 -8.98 32.41 21.41
CA ASP A 6 -9.81 31.73 20.40
C ASP A 6 -9.15 31.73 19.02
N VAL A 7 -8.55 32.85 18.60
CA VAL A 7 -7.82 32.91 17.33
C VAL A 7 -6.57 32.01 17.35
N ARG A 8 -5.92 31.86 18.51
CA ARG A 8 -4.77 30.98 18.66
C ARG A 8 -5.18 29.51 18.62
N GLU A 9 -6.25 29.11 19.31
CA GLU A 9 -6.79 27.75 19.23
C GLU A 9 -7.30 27.41 17.83
N LEU A 10 -7.93 28.37 17.14
CA LEU A 10 -8.37 28.22 15.75
C LEU A 10 -7.19 28.08 14.76
N LEU A 11 -6.11 28.84 14.94
CA LEU A 11 -4.93 28.82 14.05
C LEU A 11 -3.98 27.64 14.32
N VAL A 12 -3.97 27.14 15.56
CA VAL A 12 -3.07 26.05 16.00
C VAL A 12 -3.76 24.68 15.85
N GLY A 13 -5.08 24.66 15.69
CA GLY A 13 -5.90 23.47 15.75
C GLY A 13 -6.03 22.96 17.20
N SER A 14 -7.06 22.17 17.45
CA SER A 14 -7.19 21.46 18.73
C SER A 14 -6.02 20.48 18.91
N THR A 15 -5.66 20.20 20.16
CA THR A 15 -4.62 19.18 20.49
C THR A 15 -4.92 17.83 19.84
N THR A 16 -6.20 17.49 19.69
CA THR A 16 -6.68 16.29 19.00
C THR A 16 -6.37 16.32 17.50
N GLU A 17 -6.59 17.44 16.82
CA GLU A 17 -6.26 17.60 15.40
C GLU A 17 -4.75 17.55 15.17
N GLN A 18 -3.96 18.14 16.07
CA GLN A 18 -2.50 18.05 16.01
C GLN A 18 -2.00 16.61 16.16
N GLN A 19 -2.55 15.87 17.11
CA GLN A 19 -2.20 14.46 17.30
C GLN A 19 -2.59 13.63 16.07
N LEU A 20 -3.77 13.86 15.50
CA LEU A 20 -4.19 13.19 14.27
C LEU A 20 -3.22 13.47 13.11
N LEU A 21 -2.83 14.72 12.90
CA LEU A 21 -1.86 15.10 11.87
C LEU A 21 -0.50 14.43 12.11
N GLN A 22 -0.04 14.37 13.36
CA GLN A 22 1.22 13.71 13.70
C GLN A 22 1.16 12.19 13.44
N ASP A 23 0.04 11.55 13.76
CA ASP A 23 -0.17 10.12 13.50
C ASP A 23 -0.21 9.86 11.98
N MET A 24 -0.93 10.70 11.21
CA MET A 24 -0.97 10.62 9.75
C MET A 24 0.42 10.77 9.12
N GLN A 25 1.22 11.74 9.59
CA GLN A 25 2.60 11.92 9.15
C GLN A 25 3.48 10.69 9.48
N THR A 26 3.26 10.08 10.64
CA THR A 26 3.97 8.88 11.06
C THR A 26 3.67 7.71 10.12
N TYR A 27 2.39 7.47 9.81
CA TYR A 27 2.00 6.43 8.85
C TYR A 27 2.48 6.73 7.43
N HIS A 28 2.44 7.99 6.99
CA HIS A 28 2.98 8.35 5.69
C HIS A 28 4.47 8.08 5.58
N ARG A 29 5.25 8.35 6.64
CA ARG A 29 6.67 8.01 6.68
C ARG A 29 6.90 6.51 6.55
N LYS A 30 6.16 5.69 7.31
CA LYS A 30 6.23 4.23 7.22
C LYS A 30 5.91 3.73 5.81
N TYR A 31 4.88 4.29 5.17
CA TYR A 31 4.56 3.99 3.77
C TYR A 31 5.70 4.34 2.81
N CYS A 32 6.34 5.51 2.96
CA CYS A 32 7.46 5.91 2.12
C CYS A 32 8.68 4.99 2.30
N GLU A 33 8.98 4.59 3.55
CA GLU A 33 10.01 3.61 3.86
C GLU A 33 9.70 2.25 3.22
N PHE A 34 8.46 1.77 3.37
CA PHE A 34 7.98 0.55 2.72
C PHE A 34 8.15 0.59 1.20
N MET A 35 7.68 1.65 0.54
CA MET A 35 7.79 1.79 -0.93
C MET A 35 9.24 1.86 -1.40
N THR A 36 10.11 2.52 -0.63
CA THR A 36 11.54 2.57 -0.92
C THR A 36 12.15 1.17 -0.83
N ASN A 37 11.83 0.42 0.22
CA ASN A 37 12.32 -0.95 0.40
C ASN A 37 11.80 -1.90 -0.69
N LEU A 38 10.54 -1.76 -1.11
CA LEU A 38 9.97 -2.50 -2.23
C LEU A 38 10.71 -2.17 -3.54
N ALA A 39 10.93 -0.89 -3.83
CA ALA A 39 11.63 -0.47 -5.03
C ALA A 39 13.06 -1.02 -5.08
N THR A 40 13.78 -1.01 -3.95
CA THR A 40 15.11 -1.61 -3.83
C THR A 40 15.08 -3.11 -4.12
N GLN A 41 14.19 -3.87 -3.48
CA GLN A 41 14.05 -5.31 -3.70
C GLN A 41 13.71 -5.65 -5.16
N VAL A 42 12.77 -4.93 -5.77
CA VAL A 42 12.42 -5.09 -7.18
C VAL A 42 13.61 -4.75 -8.09
N SER A 43 14.39 -3.72 -7.75
CA SER A 43 15.58 -3.36 -8.51
C SER A 43 16.65 -4.43 -8.45
N GLU A 44 16.87 -5.04 -7.28
CA GLU A 44 17.81 -6.16 -7.10
C GLU A 44 17.40 -7.38 -7.92
N LEU A 45 16.10 -7.67 -7.99
CA LEU A 45 15.56 -8.77 -8.79
C LEU A 45 15.46 -8.43 -10.30
N SER A 46 15.60 -7.17 -10.69
CA SER A 46 15.21 -6.67 -12.02
C SER A 46 15.93 -7.31 -13.20
N LEU A 47 17.18 -7.73 -13.02
CA LEU A 47 17.98 -8.40 -14.06
C LEU A 47 17.55 -9.85 -14.28
N ALA A 48 16.99 -10.50 -13.26
CA ALA A 48 16.48 -11.86 -13.33
C ALA A 48 15.01 -11.93 -13.79
N MET A 49 14.30 -10.79 -13.77
CA MET A 49 12.90 -10.70 -14.14
C MET A 49 12.70 -10.51 -15.64
N CYS A 50 11.64 -11.16 -16.18
CA CYS A 50 11.18 -10.84 -17.52
C CYS A 50 10.61 -9.39 -17.59
N PRO A 51 10.56 -8.78 -18.79
CA PRO A 51 9.99 -7.44 -18.97
C PRO A 51 8.58 -7.29 -18.39
N GLU A 52 7.73 -8.30 -18.52
CA GLU A 52 6.35 -8.29 -18.06
C GLU A 52 6.26 -8.24 -16.53
N SER A 53 7.11 -8.99 -15.81
CA SER A 53 7.19 -8.92 -14.35
C SER A 53 7.62 -7.54 -13.87
N ARG A 54 8.59 -6.92 -14.55
CA ARG A 54 9.01 -5.54 -14.25
C ARG A 54 7.87 -4.53 -14.42
N ILE A 55 7.09 -4.67 -15.50
CA ILE A 55 5.90 -3.84 -15.73
C ILE A 55 4.87 -4.07 -14.63
N PHE A 56 4.64 -5.32 -14.23
CA PHE A 56 3.72 -5.66 -13.14
C PHE A 56 4.10 -4.97 -11.82
N TYR A 57 5.37 -5.07 -11.40
CA TYR A 57 5.83 -4.42 -10.17
C TYR A 57 5.69 -2.90 -10.22
N TYR A 58 5.97 -2.29 -11.37
CA TYR A 58 5.74 -0.85 -11.57
C TYR A 58 4.25 -0.48 -11.44
N GLN A 59 3.36 -1.26 -12.05
CA GLN A 59 1.91 -1.05 -11.95
C GLN A 59 1.40 -1.23 -10.52
N LEU A 60 1.93 -2.21 -9.78
CA LEU A 60 1.61 -2.45 -8.37
C LEU A 60 2.02 -1.25 -7.51
N GLN A 61 3.23 -0.75 -7.67
CA GLN A 61 3.71 0.46 -6.99
C GLN A 61 2.82 1.67 -7.29
N CYS A 62 2.44 1.86 -8.55
CA CYS A 62 1.52 2.93 -8.95
C CYS A 62 0.13 2.78 -8.31
N ALA A 63 -0.40 1.56 -8.23
CA ALA A 63 -1.70 1.28 -7.63
C ALA A 63 -1.68 1.57 -6.11
N MET A 64 -0.66 1.10 -5.40
CA MET A 64 -0.46 1.38 -3.97
C MET A 64 -0.36 2.88 -3.70
N TYR A 65 0.39 3.62 -4.52
CA TYR A 65 0.49 5.08 -4.38
C TYR A 65 -0.83 5.81 -4.56
N LYS A 66 -1.60 5.45 -5.59
CA LYS A 66 -2.92 6.06 -5.83
C LYS A 66 -3.90 5.75 -4.70
N ASP A 67 -3.92 4.50 -4.23
CA ASP A 67 -4.79 4.07 -3.13
C ASP A 67 -4.38 4.75 -1.81
N TRP A 68 -3.08 4.86 -1.52
CA TRP A 68 -2.55 5.52 -0.33
C TRP A 68 -2.85 7.02 -0.30
N THR A 69 -2.66 7.71 -1.43
CA THR A 69 -2.93 9.15 -1.52
C THR A 69 -4.42 9.45 -1.37
N ALA A 70 -5.29 8.60 -1.90
CA ALA A 70 -6.73 8.68 -1.64
C ALA A 70 -7.03 8.51 -0.14
N ALA A 71 -6.51 7.47 0.50
CA ALA A 71 -6.73 7.20 1.92
C ALA A 71 -6.22 8.32 2.85
N ILE A 72 -5.05 8.90 2.56
CA ILE A 72 -4.54 10.06 3.31
C ILE A 72 -5.44 11.28 3.11
N THR A 73 -5.89 11.53 1.88
CA THR A 73 -6.77 12.68 1.58
C THR A 73 -8.09 12.54 2.33
N ASP A 74 -8.69 11.35 2.31
CA ASP A 74 -9.92 11.09 3.05
C ASP A 74 -9.74 11.32 4.56
N CYS A 75 -8.59 10.90 5.12
CA CYS A 75 -8.29 11.16 6.53
C CYS A 75 -7.98 12.62 6.86
N ALA A 76 -7.48 13.41 5.91
CA ALA A 76 -7.21 14.83 6.10
C ALA A 76 -8.48 15.70 6.06
N PHE A 77 -9.49 15.30 5.26
CA PHE A 77 -10.66 16.14 4.97
C PHE A 77 -12.00 15.62 5.56
N MET A 78 -12.10 14.36 6.00
CA MET A 78 -13.33 13.80 6.58
C MET A 78 -13.30 13.80 8.12
N SER A 79 -13.68 14.93 8.72
CA SER A 79 -13.83 15.09 10.17
C SER A 79 -15.07 14.36 10.70
N SER A 80 -14.94 13.07 11.04
CA SER A 80 -15.65 12.41 12.16
C SER A 80 -15.44 10.90 12.23
N THR A 81 -14.98 10.23 11.16
CA THR A 81 -14.87 8.75 11.13
C THR A 81 -13.58 8.19 10.53
N CYS A 82 -12.71 9.00 9.89
CA CYS A 82 -11.41 8.51 9.42
C CYS A 82 -10.40 8.52 10.58
N ASN A 83 -10.15 7.33 11.12
CA ASN A 83 -9.12 7.09 12.12
C ASN A 83 -7.85 6.64 11.38
N THR A 84 -6.67 7.00 11.90
CA THR A 84 -5.37 6.51 11.40
C THR A 84 -5.28 4.99 11.30
N LYS A 85 -6.17 4.24 11.97
CA LYS A 85 -6.45 2.81 11.72
C LYS A 85 -6.67 2.45 10.26
N THR A 86 -7.28 3.30 9.44
CA THR A 86 -7.45 3.04 8.00
C THR A 86 -6.08 3.02 7.31
N LEU A 87 -5.21 3.98 7.62
CA LEU A 87 -3.84 4.04 7.09
C LEU A 87 -3.01 2.84 7.55
N GLU A 88 -3.14 2.47 8.83
CA GLU A 88 -2.51 1.27 9.39
C GLU A 88 -2.95 -0.01 8.63
N SER A 89 -4.26 -0.20 8.47
CA SER A 89 -4.83 -1.35 7.78
C SER A 89 -4.37 -1.43 6.32
N LYS A 90 -4.36 -0.29 5.61
CA LYS A 90 -3.86 -0.19 4.24
C LYS A 90 -2.38 -0.59 4.14
N LEU A 91 -1.53 -0.06 5.02
CA LEU A 91 -0.11 -0.37 5.03
C LEU A 91 0.12 -1.87 5.29
N ASN A 92 -0.54 -2.45 6.29
CA ASN A 92 -0.48 -3.88 6.58
C ASN A 92 -0.91 -4.73 5.38
N THR A 93 -1.95 -4.29 4.65
CA THR A 93 -2.43 -4.97 3.45
C THR A 93 -1.37 -4.94 2.34
N TYR A 94 -0.73 -3.80 2.11
CA TYR A 94 0.33 -3.68 1.11
C TYR A 94 1.52 -4.59 1.44
N GLU A 95 1.95 -4.60 2.70
CA GLU A 95 3.03 -5.45 3.19
C GLU A 95 2.71 -6.94 2.98
N GLN A 96 1.51 -7.39 3.33
CA GLN A 96 1.08 -8.77 3.13
C GLN A 96 1.06 -9.18 1.66
N VAL A 97 0.55 -8.30 0.79
CA VAL A 97 0.48 -8.57 -0.66
C VAL A 97 1.87 -8.64 -1.27
N VAL A 98 2.75 -7.70 -0.93
CA VAL A 98 4.15 -7.73 -1.38
C VAL A 98 4.86 -8.98 -0.87
N ALA A 99 4.72 -9.31 0.42
CA ALA A 99 5.34 -10.49 0.99
C ALA A 99 4.87 -11.77 0.28
N ARG A 100 3.58 -11.88 -0.05
CA ARG A 100 3.03 -13.01 -0.79
C ARG A 100 3.56 -13.11 -2.22
N ILE A 101 3.67 -11.98 -2.92
CA ILE A 101 4.17 -11.95 -4.29
C ILE A 101 5.66 -12.31 -4.32
N LEU A 102 6.49 -11.65 -3.49
CA LEU A 102 7.93 -11.89 -3.44
C LEU A 102 8.29 -13.29 -2.90
N ARG A 103 7.51 -13.80 -1.93
CA ARG A 103 7.68 -15.18 -1.45
C ARG A 103 7.31 -16.21 -2.50
N ASN A 104 6.27 -15.98 -3.30
CA ASN A 104 5.93 -16.86 -4.43
C ASN A 104 6.95 -16.81 -5.58
N ASP A 105 7.72 -15.73 -5.71
CA ASP A 105 8.88 -15.68 -6.62
C ASP A 105 10.10 -16.45 -6.03
N SER A 106 10.14 -16.65 -4.70
CA SER A 106 11.24 -17.32 -3.98
C SER A 106 10.98 -18.82 -3.71
N GLU A 107 9.73 -19.19 -3.44
CA GLU A 107 9.25 -20.55 -3.19
C GLU A 107 8.27 -20.92 -4.31
N SER A 108 8.51 -22.03 -5.01
CA SER A 108 7.61 -22.72 -5.95
C SER A 108 7.59 -22.21 -7.42
N SER A 109 7.94 -22.99 -8.44
CA SER A 109 7.86 -24.45 -8.60
C SER A 109 6.72 -25.06 -7.76
N SER A 110 5.48 -24.79 -8.19
CA SER A 110 4.24 -25.48 -7.82
C SER A 110 3.64 -25.35 -6.40
N SER A 111 2.31 -25.15 -6.40
CA SER A 111 1.29 -25.57 -5.39
C SER A 111 0.69 -24.51 -4.43
N PRO A 112 -0.57 -24.72 -3.95
CA PRO A 112 -1.68 -23.82 -4.25
C PRO A 112 -2.27 -23.05 -3.06
N VAL A 113 -3.08 -22.07 -3.46
CA VAL A 113 -3.77 -21.01 -2.74
C VAL A 113 -4.74 -21.51 -1.66
N VAL A 114 -4.66 -20.92 -0.46
CA VAL A 114 -5.70 -20.96 0.58
C VAL A 114 -6.38 -19.59 0.67
N ASP A 115 -7.66 -19.68 1.00
CA ASP A 115 -8.80 -18.76 0.86
C ASP A 115 -8.83 -17.57 1.85
N VAL A 116 -9.62 -16.56 1.48
CA VAL A 116 -10.24 -15.44 2.24
C VAL A 116 -9.42 -14.14 2.49
N SER A 117 -9.80 -13.03 1.83
CA SER A 117 -10.67 -11.98 2.40
C SER A 117 -10.96 -10.86 1.39
N LYS A 118 -12.26 -10.60 1.19
CA LYS A 118 -12.85 -9.91 0.05
C LYS A 118 -12.70 -8.39 0.13
N ASP A 119 -11.62 -7.87 -0.46
CA ASP A 119 -11.50 -6.48 -0.91
C ASP A 119 -11.30 -6.48 -2.43
N SER A 120 -12.35 -6.10 -3.16
CA SER A 120 -12.56 -6.35 -4.59
C SER A 120 -11.54 -5.70 -5.55
N SER A 121 -10.59 -4.91 -5.04
CA SER A 121 -9.55 -4.25 -5.86
C SER A 121 -8.21 -5.00 -5.83
N MET A 122 -7.79 -5.51 -4.66
CA MET A 122 -6.45 -6.09 -4.48
C MET A 122 -6.40 -7.59 -4.77
N GLU A 123 -7.49 -8.32 -4.46
CA GLU A 123 -7.69 -9.70 -4.95
C GLU A 123 -7.64 -9.76 -6.48
N GLN A 124 -8.13 -8.71 -7.15
CA GLN A 124 -8.11 -8.61 -8.60
C GLN A 124 -6.67 -8.51 -9.15
N TRP A 125 -5.78 -7.78 -8.47
CA TRP A 125 -4.35 -7.74 -8.82
C TRP A 125 -3.65 -9.08 -8.60
N ILE A 126 -3.96 -9.77 -7.49
CA ILE A 126 -3.45 -11.12 -7.23
C ILE A 126 -3.90 -12.09 -8.33
N HIS A 127 -5.18 -12.07 -8.70
CA HIS A 127 -5.72 -12.91 -9.77
C HIS A 127 -5.13 -12.60 -11.14
N MET A 128 -4.91 -11.31 -11.48
CA MET A 128 -4.25 -10.93 -12.72
C MET A 128 -2.81 -11.45 -12.79
N TYR A 129 -2.06 -11.36 -11.69
CA TYR A 129 -0.72 -11.92 -11.61
C TYR A 129 -0.72 -13.45 -11.76
N GLU A 130 -1.61 -14.15 -11.05
CA GLU A 130 -1.74 -15.62 -11.15
C GLU A 130 -2.14 -16.08 -12.55
N ALA A 131 -3.04 -15.36 -13.23
CA ALA A 131 -3.46 -15.65 -14.60
C ALA A 131 -2.31 -15.43 -15.60
N HIS A 132 -1.55 -14.35 -15.43
CA HIS A 132 -0.37 -14.06 -16.25
C HIS A 132 0.70 -15.16 -16.08
N ARG A 133 0.96 -15.58 -14.83
CA ARG A 133 1.91 -16.66 -14.52
C ARG A 133 1.51 -17.99 -15.17
N LYS A 134 0.22 -18.37 -15.11
CA LYS A 134 -0.30 -19.57 -15.77
C LYS A 134 -0.11 -19.53 -17.29
N LYS A 135 -0.31 -18.36 -17.91
CA LYS A 135 -0.14 -18.17 -19.36
C LYS A 135 1.31 -18.35 -19.81
N ILE A 136 2.28 -17.83 -19.04
CA ILE A 136 3.71 -18.02 -19.31
C ILE A 136 4.11 -19.50 -19.18
N ALA A 137 3.66 -20.17 -18.11
CA ALA A 137 3.94 -21.60 -17.91
C ALA A 137 3.36 -22.49 -19.02
N SER A 138 2.20 -22.14 -19.59
CA SER A 138 1.59 -22.87 -20.71
C SER A 138 2.23 -22.60 -22.08
N SER A 139 3.05 -21.55 -22.21
CA SER A 139 3.66 -21.15 -23.49
C SER A 139 5.10 -21.66 -23.66
N GLN A 140 5.65 -22.34 -22.65
CA GLN A 140 6.97 -22.98 -22.68
C GLN A 140 6.90 -24.53 -22.72
N GLY A 141 5.71 -25.09 -22.96
CA GLY A 141 5.48 -26.54 -23.18
C GLY A 141 5.23 -26.87 -24.64
#